data_AF-A0A3M1FDP1-F1
#
_entry.id   AF-A0A3M1FDP1-F1
#
_cell.length_a   1.000
_cell.length_b   1.000
_cell.length_c   1.000
_cell.angle_alpha   90.00
_cell.angle_beta   90.00
_cell.angle_gamma   90.00
#
_symmetry.space_group_name_H-M   'P 1'
#
loop_
_entity.id
_entity.type
_entity.pdbx_description
1 polymer ?
#
loop_
_entity_poly.entity_id
_entity_poly.type
_entity_poly.pdbx_seq_one_letter_code
_entity_poly.pdbx_strand_id
1 'polypeptide(L)'
;MATFGNYALIAALVVNLYCAVAFVTGFLLRRPRLVESAQGGMRAIFLLVTAASAALVYALMTHDFRIEYVAAYSSRDMPAPYLFAAWWGGQNGSMLFWAWILGLYALIVSFYRRRHPELIPYVLMVLNFNLTLFLGLMASANNPFRLLPFVPNDGNGLNPLLQNPTMVIHPPMLYLGYVGFVVPFAFCMAALLSGRLGDEWIKATRRWTILSWFFLGVGMLLGGRWAYVELGWGGYWAWDPVENASFMPWLTGTAFLHSVMIQEKRRMLKIWNVVLIVLTFALCIFGTFLTRSGVVSSVHAFARTHIGPYFLFFIAISVLFAFSLLFWRRKALRSEAQLDSILSRESAFLLNNLVLLGACFAVFWGTIFPVISEAVRGVKITVGPPFFNKVNIPIGLFL
;
A
#
# COMPACT_ATOMS: atom_id res chain seq x y z
N MET A 1 -7.36 8.71 26.98
CA MET A 1 -7.46 8.01 25.67
C MET A 1 -6.16 7.34 25.26
N ALA A 2 -4.99 7.94 25.51
CA ALA A 2 -3.68 7.36 25.21
C ALA A 2 -3.52 5.90 25.67
N THR A 3 -3.74 5.63 26.95
CA THR A 3 -3.59 4.28 27.54
C THR A 3 -4.52 3.26 26.89
N PHE A 4 -5.78 3.62 26.69
CA PHE A 4 -6.77 2.76 26.03
C PHE A 4 -6.38 2.44 24.58
N GLY A 5 -6.04 3.46 23.79
CA GLY A 5 -5.62 3.29 22.40
C GLY A 5 -4.35 2.44 22.29
N ASN A 6 -3.38 2.65 23.18
CA ASN A 6 -2.15 1.87 23.23
C ASN A 6 -2.43 0.39 23.57
N TYR A 7 -3.27 0.11 24.58
CA TYR A 7 -3.64 -1.27 24.90
C TYR A 7 -4.43 -1.93 23.78
N ALA A 8 -5.31 -1.21 23.10
CA ALA A 8 -6.01 -1.72 21.92
C ALA A 8 -5.02 -2.10 20.80
N LEU A 9 -3.98 -1.30 20.55
CA LEU A 9 -2.93 -1.64 19.58
C LEU A 9 -2.09 -2.85 19.99
N ILE A 10 -1.68 -2.92 21.25
CA ILE A 10 -0.91 -4.06 21.75
C ILE A 10 -1.76 -5.34 21.68
N ALA A 11 -3.02 -5.28 22.08
CA ALA A 11 -3.95 -6.39 21.94
C ALA A 11 -4.13 -6.79 20.47
N ALA A 12 -4.26 -5.82 19.55
CA ALA A 12 -4.33 -6.11 18.12
C ALA A 12 -3.09 -6.85 17.63
N LEU A 13 -1.89 -6.43 18.06
CA LEU A 13 -0.64 -7.11 17.72
C LEU A 13 -0.59 -8.55 18.27
N VAL A 14 -0.97 -8.75 19.54
CA VAL A 14 -0.98 -10.09 20.16
C VAL A 14 -1.94 -11.03 19.41
N VAL A 15 -3.17 -10.58 19.13
CA VAL A 15 -4.13 -11.36 18.35
C VAL A 15 -3.62 -11.60 16.93
N ASN A 16 -2.97 -10.61 16.31
CA ASN A 16 -2.38 -10.74 14.99
C ASN A 16 -1.27 -11.80 14.92
N LEU A 17 -0.38 -11.84 15.93
CA LEU A 17 0.67 -12.85 16.04
C LEU A 17 0.08 -14.25 16.31
N TYR A 18 -0.94 -14.34 17.17
CA TYR A 18 -1.70 -15.58 17.35
C TYR A 18 -2.30 -16.07 16.03
N CYS A 19 -2.96 -15.20 15.27
CA CYS A 19 -3.54 -15.55 13.97
C CYS A 19 -2.48 -16.02 12.98
N ALA A 20 -1.31 -15.38 12.93
CA ALA A 20 -0.22 -15.78 12.05
C ALA A 20 0.22 -17.23 12.33
N VAL A 21 0.45 -17.55 13.61
CA VAL A 21 0.80 -18.90 14.05
C VAL A 21 -0.35 -19.88 13.79
N ALA A 22 -1.59 -19.51 14.10
CA ALA A 22 -2.76 -20.36 13.95
C ALA A 22 -3.09 -20.67 12.47
N PHE A 23 -2.91 -19.72 11.55
CA PHE A 23 -3.02 -19.97 10.11
C PHE A 23 -1.95 -20.98 9.65
N VAL A 24 -0.68 -20.71 9.93
CA VAL A 24 0.43 -21.57 9.47
C VAL A 24 0.32 -22.98 10.06
N THR A 25 0.19 -23.09 11.38
CA THR A 25 0.06 -24.41 12.04
C THR A 25 -1.23 -25.11 11.68
N GLY A 26 -2.34 -24.38 11.49
CA GLY A 26 -3.61 -24.90 11.01
C GLY A 26 -3.50 -25.56 9.64
N PHE A 27 -2.78 -24.95 8.70
CA PHE A 27 -2.54 -25.54 7.37
C PHE A 27 -1.57 -26.72 7.42
N LEU A 28 -0.42 -26.57 8.11
CA LEU A 28 0.60 -27.62 8.20
C LEU A 28 0.08 -28.89 8.89
N LEU A 29 -0.65 -28.73 10.00
CA LEU A 29 -1.19 -29.83 10.79
C LEU A 29 -2.58 -30.29 10.32
N ARG A 30 -3.13 -29.68 9.25
CA ARG A 30 -4.48 -29.94 8.73
C ARG A 30 -5.57 -29.84 9.80
N ARG A 31 -5.48 -28.84 10.68
CA ARG A 31 -6.45 -28.59 11.77
C ARG A 31 -7.39 -27.44 11.40
N PRO A 32 -8.59 -27.71 10.84
CA PRO A 32 -9.49 -26.66 10.35
C PRO A 32 -9.95 -25.71 11.47
N ARG A 33 -10.11 -26.20 12.71
CA ARG A 33 -10.50 -25.37 13.86
C ARG A 33 -9.50 -24.25 14.16
N LEU A 34 -8.20 -24.49 13.96
CA LEU A 34 -7.17 -23.44 14.15
C LEU A 34 -7.30 -22.36 13.07
N VAL A 35 -7.53 -22.77 11.82
CA VAL A 35 -7.78 -21.86 10.71
C VAL A 35 -9.04 -21.02 10.95
N GLU A 36 -10.13 -21.64 11.41
CA GLU A 36 -11.37 -20.93 11.73
C GLU A 36 -11.20 -19.95 12.90
N SER A 37 -10.43 -20.34 13.92
CA SER A 37 -10.08 -19.45 15.02
C SER A 37 -9.29 -18.22 14.53
N ALA A 38 -8.29 -18.42 13.68
CA ALA A 38 -7.52 -17.32 13.07
C ALA A 38 -8.41 -16.39 12.22
N GLN A 39 -9.36 -16.95 11.47
CA GLN A 39 -10.35 -16.15 10.73
C GLN A 39 -11.25 -15.31 11.64
N GLY A 40 -11.69 -15.87 12.77
CA GLY A 40 -12.40 -15.11 13.80
C GLY A 40 -11.53 -14.00 14.39
N GLY A 41 -10.25 -14.31 14.65
CA GLY A 41 -9.26 -13.36 15.13
C GLY A 41 -9.03 -12.18 14.19
N MET A 42 -9.12 -12.36 12.86
CA MET A 42 -9.07 -11.23 11.90
C MET A 42 -10.15 -10.18 12.15
N ARG A 43 -11.35 -10.60 12.58
CA ARG A 43 -12.42 -9.66 12.94
C ARG A 43 -12.08 -8.93 14.24
N ALA A 44 -11.53 -9.65 15.22
CA ALA A 44 -11.08 -9.05 16.47
C ALA A 44 -9.96 -8.01 16.24
N ILE A 45 -8.99 -8.30 15.37
CA ILE A 45 -7.93 -7.36 14.98
C ILE A 45 -8.54 -6.10 14.39
N PHE A 46 -9.50 -6.20 13.46
CA PHE A 46 -10.17 -5.03 12.90
C PHE A 46 -10.89 -4.19 13.96
N LEU A 47 -11.61 -4.83 14.90
CA LEU A 47 -12.29 -4.13 15.99
C LEU A 47 -11.29 -3.42 16.92
N LEU A 48 -10.18 -4.07 17.26
CA LEU A 48 -9.13 -3.50 18.11
C LEU A 48 -8.41 -2.33 17.43
N VAL A 49 -8.06 -2.46 16.15
CA VAL A 49 -7.49 -1.35 15.36
C VAL A 49 -8.51 -0.22 15.20
N THR A 50 -9.79 -0.52 15.04
CA THR A 50 -10.86 0.49 15.02
C THR A 50 -10.98 1.22 16.36
N ALA A 51 -10.89 0.50 17.49
CA ALA A 51 -10.90 1.10 18.81
C ALA A 51 -9.69 2.01 19.03
N ALA A 52 -8.49 1.60 18.59
CA ALA A 52 -7.31 2.45 18.59
C ALA A 52 -7.51 3.70 17.71
N SER A 53 -7.94 3.53 16.46
CA SER A 53 -8.23 4.64 15.53
C SER A 53 -9.22 5.63 16.12
N ALA A 54 -10.33 5.15 16.68
CA ALA A 54 -11.34 5.99 17.33
C ALA A 54 -10.76 6.73 18.54
N ALA A 55 -9.89 6.10 19.34
CA ALA A 55 -9.22 6.75 20.46
C ALA A 55 -8.28 7.87 20.01
N LEU A 56 -7.54 7.69 18.92
CA LEU A 56 -6.67 8.71 18.35
C LEU A 56 -7.48 9.88 17.78
N VAL A 57 -8.51 9.58 16.99
CA VAL A 57 -9.41 10.61 16.43
C VAL A 57 -10.09 11.40 17.55
N TYR A 58 -10.61 10.73 18.58
CA TYR A 58 -11.19 11.41 19.74
C TYR A 58 -10.16 12.30 20.43
N ALA A 59 -8.93 11.83 20.61
CA ALA A 59 -7.87 12.63 21.22
C ALA A 59 -7.49 13.87 20.40
N LEU A 60 -7.49 13.76 19.06
CA LEU A 60 -7.31 14.90 18.15
C LEU A 60 -8.46 15.90 18.28
N MET A 61 -9.71 15.42 18.28
CA MET A 61 -10.93 16.25 18.38
C MET A 61 -11.09 16.95 19.72
N THR A 62 -10.53 16.38 20.79
CA THR A 62 -10.61 16.92 22.15
C THR A 62 -9.32 17.59 22.60
N HIS A 63 -8.34 17.74 21.70
CA HIS A 63 -7.07 18.41 21.95
C HIS A 63 -6.30 17.82 23.15
N ASP A 64 -6.23 16.49 23.26
CA ASP A 64 -5.47 15.81 24.31
C ASP A 64 -3.95 15.93 24.07
N PHE A 65 -3.40 17.12 24.32
CA PHE A 65 -1.99 17.49 24.09
C PHE A 65 -0.99 16.74 24.98
N ARG A 66 -1.45 15.84 25.87
CA ARG A 66 -0.56 14.88 26.54
C ARG A 66 0.04 13.89 25.54
N ILE A 67 -0.65 13.63 24.42
CA ILE A 67 -0.19 12.72 23.38
C ILE A 67 0.69 13.50 22.40
N GLU A 68 1.92 13.02 22.18
CA GLU A 68 2.91 13.65 21.29
C GLU A 68 2.35 13.90 19.89
N TYR A 69 1.68 12.91 19.32
CA TYR A 69 1.08 13.04 17.99
C TYR A 69 -0.02 14.11 17.94
N VAL A 70 -0.85 14.22 18.99
CA VAL A 70 -1.91 15.23 19.05
C VAL A 70 -1.30 16.62 19.16
N ALA A 71 -0.36 16.82 20.07
CA ALA A 71 0.36 18.09 20.20
C ALA A 71 1.12 18.49 18.92
N ALA A 72 1.62 17.53 18.15
CA ALA A 72 2.37 17.81 16.93
C ALA A 72 1.50 18.15 15.71
N TYR A 73 0.25 17.71 15.65
CA TYR A 73 -0.59 17.77 14.45
C TYR A 73 -1.99 18.38 14.65
N SER A 74 -2.33 18.84 15.85
CA SER A 74 -3.54 19.62 16.12
C SER A 74 -3.25 20.89 16.92
N SER A 75 -4.18 21.85 16.89
CA SER A 75 -4.16 23.09 17.66
C SER A 75 -5.61 23.47 17.99
N ARG A 76 -5.83 24.30 19.01
CA ARG A 76 -7.19 24.68 19.48
C ARG A 76 -7.99 25.52 18.47
N ASP A 77 -7.29 26.27 17.62
CA ASP A 77 -7.87 27.14 16.60
C ASP A 77 -8.19 26.39 15.28
N MET A 78 -7.80 25.12 15.17
CA MET A 78 -7.96 24.35 13.95
C MET A 78 -9.42 23.90 13.73
N PRO A 79 -10.00 24.17 12.54
CA PRO A 79 -11.32 23.66 12.19
C PRO A 79 -11.43 22.13 12.25
N ALA A 80 -12.61 21.63 12.66
CA ALA A 80 -12.87 20.21 12.85
C ALA A 80 -12.54 19.29 11.65
N PRO A 81 -12.78 19.66 10.38
CA PRO A 81 -12.38 18.83 9.24
C PRO A 81 -10.87 18.56 9.18
N TYR A 82 -10.06 19.54 9.57
CA TYR A 82 -8.60 19.43 9.58
C TYR A 82 -8.10 18.68 10.82
N LEU A 83 -8.78 18.81 11.96
CA LEU A 83 -8.55 17.93 13.11
C LEU A 83 -8.80 16.45 12.74
N PHE A 84 -9.78 16.17 11.89
CA PHE A 84 -10.06 14.80 11.45
C PHE A 84 -8.99 14.35 10.47
N ALA A 85 -8.61 15.23 9.53
CA ALA A 85 -7.54 14.96 8.59
C ALA A 85 -6.16 14.76 9.24
N ALA A 86 -5.94 15.31 10.44
CA ALA A 86 -4.74 15.06 11.22
C ALA A 86 -4.56 13.57 11.57
N TRP A 87 -5.60 12.74 11.48
CA TRP A 87 -5.47 11.29 11.57
C TRP A 87 -4.48 10.73 10.53
N TRP A 88 -4.45 11.26 9.31
CA TRP A 88 -3.47 10.88 8.28
C TRP A 88 -2.44 11.97 7.94
N GLY A 89 -2.50 13.12 8.62
CA GLY A 89 -1.60 14.25 8.40
C GLY A 89 -0.16 14.03 8.87
N GLY A 90 0.09 13.01 9.69
CA GLY A 90 1.40 12.68 10.24
C GLY A 90 1.75 11.20 10.12
N GLN A 91 3.00 10.87 10.44
CA GLN A 91 3.52 9.52 10.24
C GLN A 91 2.80 8.45 11.08
N ASN A 92 2.69 8.64 12.40
CA ASN A 92 2.15 7.62 13.30
C ASN A 92 0.64 7.42 13.08
N GLY A 93 -0.12 8.51 12.93
CA GLY A 93 -1.55 8.43 12.63
C GLY A 93 -1.82 7.81 11.26
N SER A 94 -1.06 8.18 10.23
CA SER A 94 -1.26 7.60 8.89
C SER A 94 -0.90 6.11 8.81
N MET A 95 0.04 5.62 9.64
CA MET A 95 0.27 4.18 9.79
C MET A 95 -0.92 3.46 10.42
N LEU A 96 -1.54 4.08 11.43
CA LEU A 96 -2.75 3.54 12.04
C LEU A 96 -3.90 3.51 11.02
N PHE A 97 -4.05 4.57 10.22
CA PHE A 97 -5.02 4.64 9.14
C PHE A 97 -4.76 3.57 8.06
N TRP A 98 -3.51 3.35 7.67
CA TRP A 98 -3.11 2.29 6.74
C TRP A 98 -3.51 0.90 7.28
N ALA A 99 -3.17 0.61 8.54
CA ALA A 99 -3.52 -0.65 9.19
C ALA A 99 -5.04 -0.84 9.32
N TRP A 100 -5.77 0.25 9.59
CA TRP A 100 -7.23 0.24 9.68
C TRP A 100 -7.87 -0.11 8.33
N ILE A 101 -7.41 0.48 7.22
CA ILE A 101 -7.89 0.15 5.87
C ILE A 101 -7.56 -1.31 5.52
N LEU A 102 -6.36 -1.80 5.85
CA LEU A 102 -5.99 -3.19 5.58
C LEU A 102 -6.89 -4.15 6.39
N GLY A 103 -7.15 -3.82 7.66
CA GLY A 103 -8.10 -4.56 8.50
C GLY A 103 -9.52 -4.55 7.94
N LEU A 104 -9.98 -3.41 7.41
CA LEU A 104 -11.28 -3.29 6.74
C LEU A 104 -11.35 -4.18 5.50
N TYR A 105 -10.32 -4.18 4.65
CA TYR A 105 -10.26 -5.08 3.50
C TYR A 105 -10.21 -6.55 3.90
N ALA A 106 -9.45 -6.91 4.95
CA ALA A 106 -9.46 -8.27 5.49
C ALA A 106 -10.86 -8.68 5.99
N LEU A 107 -11.58 -7.77 6.66
CA LEU A 107 -12.97 -7.99 7.08
C LEU A 107 -13.88 -8.23 5.87
N ILE A 108 -13.83 -7.36 4.85
CA ILE A 108 -14.64 -7.49 3.63
C ILE A 108 -14.35 -8.81 2.92
N VAL A 109 -13.07 -9.15 2.73
CA VAL A 109 -12.64 -10.41 2.12
C VAL A 109 -13.10 -11.63 2.92
N SER A 110 -13.18 -11.53 4.25
CA SER A 110 -13.66 -12.64 5.10
C SER A 110 -15.10 -13.07 4.75
N PHE A 111 -15.94 -12.14 4.27
CA PHE A 111 -17.29 -12.46 3.82
C PHE A 111 -17.33 -13.20 2.47
N TYR A 112 -16.26 -13.15 1.67
CA TYR A 112 -16.17 -13.88 0.41
C TYR A 112 -15.93 -15.38 0.61
N ARG A 113 -15.68 -15.84 1.86
CA ARG A 113 -15.51 -17.25 2.21
C ARG A 113 -16.65 -18.13 1.69
N ARG A 114 -17.89 -17.64 1.69
CA ARG A 114 -19.05 -18.40 1.18
C ARG A 114 -18.90 -18.80 -0.30
N ARG A 115 -18.18 -18.01 -1.09
CA ARG A 115 -17.95 -18.26 -2.53
C ARG A 115 -16.66 -19.03 -2.80
N HIS A 116 -15.62 -18.83 -1.99
CA HIS A 116 -14.31 -19.47 -2.17
C HIS A 116 -13.74 -19.99 -0.83
N PRO A 117 -14.34 -21.04 -0.24
CA PRO A 117 -14.05 -21.46 1.14
C PRO A 117 -12.60 -21.94 1.35
N GLU A 118 -11.96 -22.44 0.30
CA GLU A 118 -10.63 -23.03 0.36
C GLU A 118 -9.51 -22.01 0.08
N LEU A 119 -9.81 -20.93 -0.66
CA LEU A 119 -8.82 -19.90 -1.01
C LEU A 119 -8.75 -18.79 0.04
N ILE A 120 -9.91 -18.34 0.55
CA ILE A 120 -10.01 -17.20 1.47
C ILE A 120 -9.19 -17.36 2.76
N PRO A 121 -9.07 -18.54 3.38
CA PRO A 121 -8.15 -18.74 4.51
C PRO A 121 -6.70 -18.31 4.21
N TYR A 122 -6.17 -18.66 3.03
CA TYR A 122 -4.82 -18.26 2.62
C TYR A 122 -4.74 -16.76 2.31
N VAL A 123 -5.79 -16.18 1.72
CA VAL A 123 -5.85 -14.72 1.48
C VAL A 123 -5.76 -13.97 2.81
N LEU A 124 -6.56 -14.37 3.79
CA LEU A 124 -6.56 -13.76 5.13
C LEU A 124 -5.21 -13.93 5.85
N MET A 125 -4.55 -15.08 5.69
CA MET A 125 -3.20 -15.29 6.21
C MET A 125 -2.20 -14.28 5.61
N VAL A 126 -2.23 -14.04 4.30
CA VAL A 126 -1.31 -13.08 3.66
C VAL A 126 -1.62 -11.64 4.10
N LEU A 127 -2.89 -11.27 4.24
CA LEU A 127 -3.28 -9.97 4.79
C LEU A 127 -2.82 -9.80 6.25
N ASN A 128 -2.89 -10.86 7.06
CA ASN A 128 -2.40 -10.88 8.44
C ASN A 128 -0.87 -10.71 8.54
N PHE A 129 -0.10 -11.34 7.65
CA PHE A 129 1.35 -11.10 7.57
C PHE A 129 1.67 -9.64 7.21
N ASN A 130 0.89 -9.02 6.32
CA ASN A 130 1.04 -7.59 6.02
C ASN A 130 0.68 -6.69 7.22
N LEU A 131 -0.39 -7.00 7.96
CA LEU A 131 -0.75 -6.29 9.21
C LEU A 131 0.35 -6.38 10.27
N THR A 132 1.10 -7.48 10.31
CA THR A 132 2.20 -7.68 11.26
C THR A 132 3.25 -6.58 11.17
N LEU A 133 3.59 -6.12 9.97
CA LEU A 133 4.55 -5.03 9.76
C LEU A 133 4.08 -3.75 10.46
N PHE A 134 2.85 -3.32 10.18
CA PHE A 134 2.33 -2.03 10.66
C PHE A 134 2.04 -2.06 12.16
N LEU A 135 1.42 -3.14 12.66
CA LEU A 135 1.18 -3.31 14.10
C LEU A 135 2.49 -3.42 14.88
N GLY A 136 3.49 -4.14 14.35
CA GLY A 136 4.82 -4.25 14.95
C GLY A 136 5.54 -2.90 15.03
N LEU A 137 5.52 -2.11 13.96
CA LEU A 137 6.10 -0.76 13.94
C LEU A 137 5.41 0.19 14.91
N MET A 138 4.07 0.19 14.98
CA MET A 138 3.33 1.04 15.92
C MET A 138 3.51 0.63 17.38
N ALA A 139 3.66 -0.67 17.66
CA ALA A 139 3.92 -1.14 19.03
C ALA A 139 5.34 -0.82 19.51
N SER A 140 6.28 -0.49 18.62
CA SER A 140 7.70 -0.29 18.94
C SER A 140 8.20 1.13 18.63
N ALA A 141 8.44 1.43 17.35
CA ALA A 141 9.12 2.65 16.92
C ALA A 141 8.18 3.85 16.73
N ASN A 142 6.95 3.62 16.28
CA ASN A 142 6.03 4.65 15.78
C ASN A 142 4.68 4.63 16.49
N ASN A 143 4.70 4.63 17.82
CA ASN A 143 3.49 4.58 18.63
C ASN A 143 2.68 5.90 18.53
N PRO A 144 1.44 5.89 18.03
CA PRO A 144 0.61 7.10 17.94
C PRO A 144 0.10 7.61 19.29
N PHE A 145 0.22 6.83 20.36
CA PHE A 145 -0.23 7.17 21.72
C PHE A 145 0.91 7.49 22.68
N ARG A 146 2.13 7.71 22.16
CA ARG A 146 3.26 8.13 22.99
C ARG A 146 2.92 9.44 23.73
N LEU A 147 3.17 9.45 25.03
CA LEU A 147 2.93 10.60 25.88
C LEU A 147 4.15 11.53 25.90
N LEU A 148 3.89 12.83 25.97
CA LEU A 148 4.91 13.83 26.25
C LEU A 148 5.25 13.86 27.76
N PRO A 149 6.48 14.25 28.13
CA PRO A 149 6.87 14.40 29.53
C PRO A 149 6.22 15.63 30.21
N PHE A 150 5.65 16.55 29.42
CA PHE A 150 4.88 17.69 29.88
C PHE A 150 3.66 17.88 28.98
N VAL A 151 2.69 18.68 29.41
CA VAL A 151 1.48 18.98 28.64
C VAL A 151 1.58 20.40 28.07
N PRO A 152 1.76 20.57 26.75
CA PRO A 152 1.70 21.88 26.12
C PRO A 152 0.33 22.55 26.33
N ASN A 153 0.33 23.89 26.41
CA ASN A 153 -0.91 24.66 26.49
C ASN A 153 -1.73 24.57 25.19
N ASP A 154 -1.04 24.50 24.06
CA ASP A 154 -1.60 24.29 22.72
C ASP A 154 -0.65 23.41 21.89
N GLY A 155 -1.15 22.86 20.79
CA GLY A 155 -0.37 22.11 19.83
C GLY A 155 0.07 22.95 18.61
N ASN A 156 0.94 22.36 17.79
CA ASN A 156 1.56 23.03 16.64
C ASN A 156 0.61 23.21 15.45
N GLY A 157 -0.51 22.47 15.44
CA GLY A 157 -1.40 22.39 14.28
C GLY A 157 -0.83 21.58 13.12
N LEU A 158 -1.65 21.41 12.08
CA LEU A 158 -1.22 20.88 10.80
C LEU A 158 -0.43 21.97 10.08
N ASN A 159 0.56 21.55 9.28
CA ASN A 159 1.20 22.45 8.33
C ASN A 159 0.10 23.19 7.54
N PRO A 160 0.13 24.54 7.48
CA PRO A 160 -0.90 25.33 6.81
C PRO A 160 -1.22 24.88 5.38
N LEU A 161 -0.23 24.37 4.63
CA LEU A 161 -0.42 23.83 3.28
C LEU A 161 -1.36 22.60 3.23
N LEU A 162 -1.50 21.89 4.35
CA LEU A 162 -2.37 20.72 4.49
C LEU A 162 -3.80 21.10 4.87
N GLN A 163 -4.05 22.36 5.24
CA GLN A 163 -5.39 22.87 5.59
C GLN A 163 -6.18 23.28 4.34
N ASN A 164 -6.31 22.34 3.41
CA ASN A 164 -7.06 22.49 2.15
C ASN A 164 -8.12 21.39 2.03
N PRO A 165 -9.34 21.65 1.53
CA PRO A 165 -10.38 20.62 1.37
C PRO A 165 -9.91 19.40 0.57
N THR A 166 -9.04 19.62 -0.42
CA THR A 166 -8.47 18.55 -1.24
C THR A 166 -7.52 17.66 -0.43
N MET A 167 -6.80 18.19 0.56
CA MET A 167 -5.96 17.43 1.52
C MET A 167 -6.76 16.59 2.50
N VAL A 168 -8.01 16.96 2.77
CA VAL A 168 -8.92 16.12 3.57
C VAL A 168 -9.33 14.87 2.77
N ILE A 169 -9.39 14.95 1.44
CA ILE A 169 -9.99 13.89 0.62
C ILE A 169 -8.94 13.06 -0.11
N HIS A 170 -7.89 13.68 -0.66
CA HIS A 170 -6.95 12.98 -1.55
C HIS A 170 -6.10 11.92 -0.84
N PRO A 171 -5.56 12.12 0.39
CA PRO A 171 -4.78 11.08 1.04
C PRO A 171 -5.64 9.84 1.32
N PRO A 172 -6.87 9.93 1.88
CA PRO A 172 -7.76 8.78 1.98
C PRO A 172 -7.95 8.00 0.67
N MET A 173 -8.11 8.70 -0.47
CA MET A 173 -8.21 8.04 -1.78
C MET A 173 -6.91 7.33 -2.16
N LEU A 174 -5.74 7.97 -1.95
CA LEU A 174 -4.44 7.32 -2.15
C LEU A 174 -4.28 6.07 -1.27
N TYR A 175 -4.65 6.13 0.02
CA TYR A 175 -4.55 4.97 0.92
C TYR A 175 -5.51 3.84 0.50
N LEU A 176 -6.75 4.14 0.12
CA LEU A 176 -7.67 3.14 -0.43
C LEU A 176 -7.09 2.44 -1.67
N GLY A 177 -6.36 3.18 -2.50
CA GLY A 177 -5.62 2.61 -3.63
C GLY A 177 -4.41 1.75 -3.21
N TYR A 178 -3.46 2.36 -2.50
CA TYR A 178 -2.21 1.72 -2.06
C TYR A 178 -2.43 0.46 -1.25
N VAL A 179 -3.29 0.54 -0.23
CA VAL A 179 -3.62 -0.60 0.65
C VAL A 179 -4.45 -1.62 -0.12
N GLY A 180 -5.28 -1.18 -1.07
CA GLY A 180 -6.14 -2.04 -1.88
C GLY A 180 -5.35 -3.06 -2.70
N PHE A 181 -4.19 -2.66 -3.23
CA PHE A 181 -3.31 -3.56 -4.00
C PHE A 181 -2.71 -4.72 -3.19
N VAL A 182 -2.77 -4.67 -1.86
CA VAL A 182 -2.41 -5.82 -1.00
C VAL A 182 -3.40 -6.97 -1.20
N VAL A 183 -4.67 -6.70 -1.54
CA VAL A 183 -5.69 -7.73 -1.72
C VAL A 183 -5.44 -8.58 -2.98
N PRO A 184 -5.23 -8.02 -4.19
CA PRO A 184 -4.78 -8.77 -5.36
C PRO A 184 -3.53 -9.63 -5.09
N PHE A 185 -2.54 -9.08 -4.38
CA PHE A 185 -1.35 -9.83 -3.98
C PHE A 185 -1.69 -11.00 -3.06
N ALA A 186 -2.58 -10.81 -2.08
CA ALA A 186 -3.03 -11.86 -1.19
C ALA A 186 -3.77 -12.99 -1.94
N PHE A 187 -4.61 -12.67 -2.93
CA PHE A 187 -5.22 -13.67 -3.81
C PHE A 187 -4.19 -14.43 -4.64
N CYS A 188 -3.20 -13.73 -5.20
CA CYS A 188 -2.11 -14.35 -5.96
C CYS A 188 -1.30 -15.32 -5.09
N MET A 189 -0.87 -14.89 -3.89
CA MET A 189 -0.15 -15.74 -2.96
C MET A 189 -1.00 -16.92 -2.48
N ALA A 190 -2.28 -16.71 -2.22
CA ALA A 190 -3.20 -17.77 -1.86
C ALA A 190 -3.32 -18.85 -2.95
N ALA A 191 -3.37 -18.45 -4.22
CA ALA A 191 -3.41 -19.40 -5.35
C ALA A 191 -2.12 -20.21 -5.45
N LEU A 192 -0.95 -19.55 -5.31
CA LEU A 192 0.35 -20.21 -5.36
C LEU A 192 0.58 -21.18 -4.17
N LEU A 193 0.20 -20.76 -2.96
CA LEU A 193 0.30 -21.57 -1.75
C LEU A 193 -0.61 -22.79 -1.80
N SER A 194 -1.91 -22.58 -2.04
CA SER A 194 -2.91 -23.65 -2.10
C SER A 194 -2.74 -24.57 -3.31
N GLY A 195 -2.07 -24.10 -4.38
CA GLY A 195 -1.99 -24.80 -5.66
C GLY A 195 -3.26 -24.69 -6.51
N ARG A 196 -4.24 -23.89 -6.09
CA ARG A 196 -5.51 -23.66 -6.82
C ARG A 196 -5.32 -22.57 -7.88
N LEU A 197 -4.70 -22.95 -8.98
CA LEU A 197 -4.25 -22.05 -10.04
C LEU A 197 -5.28 -21.83 -11.17
N GLY A 198 -6.53 -22.22 -10.97
CA GLY A 198 -7.63 -21.99 -11.92
C GLY A 198 -8.04 -20.51 -12.03
N ASP A 199 -9.05 -20.19 -12.83
CA ASP A 199 -9.40 -18.79 -13.13
C ASP A 199 -10.22 -18.07 -12.03
N GLU A 200 -10.61 -18.77 -10.97
CA GLU A 200 -11.45 -18.19 -9.90
C GLU A 200 -10.77 -17.02 -9.17
N TRP A 201 -9.49 -17.19 -8.80
CA TRP A 201 -8.75 -16.15 -8.07
C TRP A 201 -8.48 -14.93 -8.96
N ILE A 202 -8.39 -15.13 -10.28
CA ILE A 202 -8.16 -14.06 -11.25
C ILE A 202 -9.34 -13.09 -11.30
N LYS A 203 -10.58 -13.59 -11.32
CA LYS A 203 -11.78 -12.73 -11.34
C LYS A 203 -11.86 -11.84 -10.08
N ALA A 204 -11.55 -12.41 -8.92
CA ALA A 204 -11.49 -11.66 -7.67
C ALA A 204 -10.36 -10.62 -7.70
N THR A 205 -9.17 -11.04 -8.12
CA THR A 205 -7.98 -10.17 -8.27
C THR A 205 -8.29 -8.99 -9.18
N ARG A 206 -8.89 -9.21 -10.36
CA ARG A 206 -9.27 -8.15 -11.30
C ARG A 206 -10.21 -7.11 -10.68
N ARG A 207 -11.25 -7.54 -9.96
CA ARG A 207 -12.21 -6.63 -9.32
C ARG A 207 -11.54 -5.76 -8.25
N TRP A 208 -10.70 -6.36 -7.42
CA TRP A 208 -9.93 -5.64 -6.41
C TRP A 208 -8.89 -4.71 -7.03
N THR A 209 -8.26 -5.11 -8.14
CA THR A 209 -7.34 -4.23 -8.86
C THR A 209 -8.08 -3.04 -9.46
N ILE A 210 -9.27 -3.20 -10.05
CA ILE A 210 -10.08 -2.07 -10.56
C ILE A 210 -10.41 -1.09 -9.43
N LEU A 211 -10.85 -1.60 -8.27
CA LEU A 211 -11.15 -0.77 -7.10
C LEU A 211 -9.94 0.04 -6.64
N SER A 212 -8.80 -0.64 -6.49
CA SER A 212 -7.54 -0.04 -6.02
C SER A 212 -6.98 0.97 -7.03
N TRP A 213 -7.00 0.61 -8.31
CA TRP A 213 -6.58 1.46 -9.42
C TRP A 213 -7.44 2.73 -9.52
N PHE A 214 -8.77 2.60 -9.34
CA PHE A 214 -9.68 3.73 -9.36
C PHE A 214 -9.39 4.72 -8.23
N PHE A 215 -9.30 4.23 -6.99
CA PHE A 215 -9.02 5.09 -5.85
C PHE A 215 -7.62 5.72 -5.91
N LEU A 216 -6.62 4.97 -6.37
CA LEU A 216 -5.27 5.51 -6.58
C LEU A 216 -5.27 6.61 -7.66
N GLY A 217 -5.98 6.40 -8.77
CA GLY A 217 -6.15 7.40 -9.83
C GLY A 217 -6.85 8.67 -9.35
N VAL A 218 -7.98 8.54 -8.65
CA VAL A 218 -8.68 9.67 -8.03
C VAL A 218 -7.80 10.41 -7.03
N GLY A 219 -7.05 9.67 -6.20
CA GLY A 219 -6.11 10.24 -5.25
C GLY A 219 -5.02 11.07 -5.92
N MET A 220 -4.45 10.59 -7.03
CA MET A 220 -3.46 11.35 -7.81
C MET A 220 -4.06 12.59 -8.46
N LEU A 221 -5.26 12.51 -9.03
CA LEU A 221 -5.92 13.68 -9.64
C LEU A 221 -6.23 14.77 -8.60
N LEU A 222 -6.74 14.38 -7.44
CA LEU A 222 -6.98 15.31 -6.34
C LEU A 222 -5.66 15.85 -5.78
N GLY A 223 -4.62 15.01 -5.66
CA GLY A 223 -3.27 15.44 -5.27
C GLY A 223 -2.71 16.51 -6.21
N GLY A 224 -2.85 16.30 -7.52
CA GLY A 224 -2.41 17.29 -8.52
C GLY A 224 -3.19 18.60 -8.46
N ARG A 225 -4.49 18.54 -8.14
CA ARG A 225 -5.28 19.76 -7.87
C ARG A 225 -4.77 20.50 -6.64
N TRP A 226 -4.46 19.79 -5.56
CA TRP A 226 -3.87 20.39 -4.36
C TRP A 226 -2.51 21.04 -4.67
N ALA A 227 -1.62 20.32 -5.36
CA ALA A 227 -0.31 20.83 -5.73
C ALA A 227 -0.40 22.09 -6.60
N TYR A 228 -1.35 22.13 -7.54
CA TYR A 228 -1.60 23.31 -8.37
C TYR A 228 -2.02 24.54 -7.55
N VAL A 229 -2.84 24.34 -6.52
CA VAL A 229 -3.37 25.43 -5.69
C VAL A 229 -2.36 25.89 -4.62
N GLU A 230 -1.63 24.96 -4.01
CA GLU A 230 -0.84 25.25 -2.80
C GLU A 230 0.67 25.32 -3.03
N LEU A 231 1.22 24.62 -4.02
CA LEU A 231 2.69 24.46 -4.16
C LEU A 231 3.33 25.41 -5.18
N GLY A 232 2.53 26.14 -5.97
CA GLY A 232 3.04 27.19 -6.86
C GLY A 232 4.01 26.71 -7.95
N TRP A 233 4.01 25.42 -8.29
CA TRP A 233 4.92 24.80 -9.26
C TRP A 233 4.73 25.25 -10.71
N GLY A 234 3.73 26.09 -10.99
CA GLY A 234 3.33 26.45 -12.36
C GLY A 234 2.60 25.31 -13.09
N GLY A 235 2.16 24.26 -12.38
CA GLY A 235 1.45 23.11 -12.94
C GLY A 235 0.89 22.19 -11.85
N TYR A 236 0.19 21.13 -12.28
CA TYR A 236 -0.48 20.17 -11.39
C TYR A 236 0.36 18.94 -11.05
N TRP A 237 1.56 18.81 -11.62
CA TRP A 237 2.45 17.67 -11.42
C TRP A 237 3.90 18.11 -11.60
N ALA A 238 4.79 17.77 -10.66
CA ALA A 238 6.19 18.16 -10.72
C ALA A 238 7.17 16.97 -10.68
N TRP A 239 6.65 15.74 -10.76
CA TRP A 239 7.44 14.52 -10.63
C TRP A 239 8.16 14.43 -9.27
N ASP A 240 7.52 14.95 -8.22
CA ASP A 240 8.00 14.80 -6.85
C ASP A 240 8.11 13.30 -6.50
N PRO A 241 9.10 12.85 -5.72
CA PRO A 241 9.29 11.43 -5.43
C PRO A 241 8.05 10.71 -4.87
N VAL A 242 7.17 11.42 -4.15
CA VAL A 242 5.93 10.83 -3.61
C VAL A 242 4.82 10.77 -4.66
N GLU A 243 4.75 11.76 -5.55
CA GLU A 243 3.91 11.69 -6.75
C GLU A 243 4.31 10.47 -7.60
N ASN A 244 5.61 10.34 -7.89
CA ASN A 244 6.18 9.22 -8.65
C ASN A 244 5.90 7.88 -7.98
N ALA A 245 6.04 7.82 -6.65
CA ALA A 245 5.72 6.64 -5.85
C ALA A 245 4.28 6.16 -6.08
N SER A 246 3.32 7.07 -6.16
CA SER A 246 1.92 6.72 -6.41
C SER A 246 1.64 6.33 -7.87
N PHE A 247 2.38 6.91 -8.81
CA PHE A 247 2.21 6.65 -10.23
C PHE A 247 2.73 5.27 -10.67
N MET A 248 3.85 4.81 -10.11
CA MET A 248 4.45 3.51 -10.45
C MET A 248 3.51 2.31 -10.29
N PRO A 249 2.87 2.06 -9.11
CA PRO A 249 1.92 0.95 -8.97
C PRO A 249 0.66 1.15 -9.80
N TRP A 250 0.28 2.39 -10.13
CA TRP A 250 -0.83 2.65 -11.05
C TRP A 250 -0.50 2.17 -12.48
N LEU A 251 0.73 2.38 -12.96
CA LEU A 251 1.21 1.88 -14.26
C LEU A 251 1.24 0.35 -14.30
N THR A 252 1.84 -0.30 -13.30
CA THR A 252 1.90 -1.77 -13.25
C THR A 252 0.53 -2.41 -13.04
N GLY A 253 -0.35 -1.75 -12.28
CA GLY A 253 -1.76 -2.12 -12.12
C GLY A 253 -2.53 -1.99 -13.44
N THR A 254 -2.29 -0.93 -14.21
CA THR A 254 -2.86 -0.75 -15.56
C THR A 254 -2.42 -1.86 -16.50
N ALA A 255 -1.14 -2.19 -16.50
CA ALA A 255 -0.61 -3.31 -17.29
C ALA A 255 -1.32 -4.63 -16.93
N PHE A 256 -1.50 -4.90 -15.63
CA PHE A 256 -2.23 -6.08 -15.16
C PHE A 256 -3.69 -6.07 -15.64
N LEU A 257 -4.41 -4.95 -15.55
CA LEU A 257 -5.81 -4.87 -16.00
C LEU A 257 -5.98 -5.17 -17.50
N HIS A 258 -4.99 -4.85 -18.32
CA HIS A 258 -4.98 -5.22 -19.73
C HIS A 258 -4.61 -6.69 -19.93
N SER A 259 -3.57 -7.18 -19.24
CA SER A 259 -3.09 -8.55 -19.42
C SER A 259 -4.02 -9.61 -18.83
N VAL A 260 -4.76 -9.30 -17.76
CA VAL A 260 -5.73 -10.21 -17.15
C VAL A 260 -6.89 -10.54 -18.09
N MET A 261 -7.28 -9.60 -18.97
CA MET A 261 -8.31 -9.84 -19.98
C MET A 261 -7.90 -10.91 -21.00
N ILE A 262 -6.61 -10.97 -21.34
CA ILE A 262 -6.07 -12.02 -22.20
C ILE A 262 -6.07 -13.35 -21.48
N GLN A 263 -5.68 -13.38 -20.20
CA GLN A 263 -5.72 -14.62 -19.43
C GLN A 263 -7.15 -15.17 -19.34
N GLU A 264 -8.15 -14.33 -19.07
CA GLU A 264 -9.55 -14.75 -18.99
C GLU A 264 -10.10 -15.27 -20.34
N LYS A 265 -9.70 -14.66 -21.47
CA LYS A 265 -10.24 -15.00 -22.80
C LYS A 265 -9.47 -16.07 -23.55
N ARG A 266 -8.15 -16.16 -23.33
CA ARG A 266 -7.21 -16.99 -24.12
C ARG A 266 -6.38 -17.95 -23.27
N ARG A 267 -6.48 -17.90 -21.93
CA ARG A 267 -5.68 -18.71 -20.99
C ARG A 267 -4.16 -18.55 -21.16
N MET A 268 -3.73 -17.39 -21.62
CA MET A 268 -2.32 -17.02 -21.81
C MET A 268 -1.83 -16.09 -20.69
N LEU A 269 -0.51 -15.82 -20.67
CA LEU A 269 0.12 -14.81 -19.80
C LEU A 269 -0.06 -15.04 -18.29
N LYS A 270 -0.33 -16.28 -17.86
CA LYS A 270 -0.56 -16.63 -16.44
C LYS A 270 0.62 -16.21 -15.54
N ILE A 271 1.85 -16.54 -15.95
CA ILE A 271 3.08 -16.16 -15.23
C ILE A 271 3.26 -14.63 -15.23
N TRP A 272 3.03 -13.99 -16.37
CA TRP A 272 3.18 -12.54 -16.51
C TRP A 272 2.25 -11.77 -15.57
N ASN A 273 0.99 -12.20 -15.46
CA ASN A 273 0.04 -11.62 -14.53
C ASN A 273 0.45 -11.79 -13.06
N VAL A 274 1.04 -12.93 -12.68
CA VAL A 274 1.63 -13.09 -11.34
C VAL A 274 2.73 -12.07 -11.11
N VAL A 275 3.65 -11.91 -12.07
CA VAL A 275 4.76 -10.94 -11.96
C VAL A 275 4.22 -9.51 -11.79
N LEU A 276 3.24 -9.10 -12.60
CA LEU A 276 2.65 -7.76 -12.50
C LEU A 276 1.98 -7.49 -11.15
N ILE A 277 1.28 -8.48 -10.58
CA ILE A 277 0.67 -8.35 -9.25
C ILE A 277 1.74 -8.19 -8.18
N VAL A 278 2.80 -9.00 -8.21
CA VAL A 278 3.91 -8.95 -7.25
C VAL A 278 4.64 -7.60 -7.35
N LEU A 279 4.92 -7.13 -8.57
CA LEU A 279 5.55 -5.83 -8.80
C LEU A 279 4.67 -4.68 -8.29
N THR A 280 3.37 -4.70 -8.59
CA THR A 280 2.43 -3.67 -8.14
C THR A 280 2.40 -3.57 -6.61
N PHE A 281 2.31 -4.72 -5.93
CA PHE A 281 2.37 -4.77 -4.46
C PHE A 281 3.70 -4.24 -3.92
N ALA A 282 4.83 -4.69 -4.49
CA ALA A 282 6.15 -4.25 -4.07
C ALA A 282 6.30 -2.72 -4.22
N LEU A 283 5.81 -2.15 -5.32
CA LEU A 283 5.80 -0.71 -5.57
C LEU A 283 4.90 0.06 -4.58
N CYS A 284 3.77 -0.52 -4.14
CA CYS A 284 2.94 0.08 -3.10
C CYS A 284 3.68 0.18 -1.74
N ILE A 285 4.33 -0.89 -1.31
CA ILE A 285 5.14 -0.86 -0.08
C ILE A 285 6.37 0.03 -0.26
N PHE A 286 6.96 0.05 -1.45
CA PHE A 286 8.07 0.93 -1.79
C PHE A 286 7.69 2.41 -1.71
N GLY A 287 6.51 2.80 -2.17
CA GLY A 287 6.02 4.16 -1.97
C GLY A 287 5.80 4.51 -0.49
N THR A 288 5.38 3.53 0.32
CA THR A 288 5.31 3.67 1.77
C THR A 288 6.70 3.89 2.39
N PHE A 289 7.72 3.19 1.88
CA PHE A 289 9.12 3.41 2.23
C PHE A 289 9.59 4.82 1.84
N LEU A 290 9.35 5.27 0.61
CA LEU A 290 9.81 6.57 0.11
C LEU A 290 9.24 7.73 0.93
N THR A 291 7.96 7.68 1.26
CA THR A 291 7.26 8.71 2.05
C THR A 291 7.71 8.80 3.51
N ARG A 292 8.43 7.80 4.05
CA ARG A 292 8.69 7.67 5.50
C ARG A 292 10.16 7.48 5.88
N SER A 293 11.01 7.14 4.93
CA SER A 293 12.43 6.85 5.19
C SER A 293 13.32 8.08 5.16
N GLY A 294 12.88 9.17 4.53
CA GLY A 294 13.68 10.38 4.35
C GLY A 294 14.85 10.23 3.36
N VAL A 295 14.92 9.11 2.62
CA VAL A 295 16.00 8.85 1.63
C VAL A 295 15.91 9.75 0.40
N VAL A 296 14.71 10.24 0.08
CA VAL A 296 14.46 11.22 -0.97
C VAL A 296 13.94 12.51 -0.35
N SER A 297 14.36 13.64 -0.91
CA SER A 297 13.75 14.94 -0.56
C SER A 297 12.41 15.05 -1.28
N SER A 298 11.31 15.24 -0.53
CA SER A 298 9.98 15.45 -1.07
C SER A 298 9.18 16.37 -0.15
N VAL A 299 8.33 17.20 -0.73
CA VAL A 299 7.40 18.08 0.01
C VAL A 299 6.24 17.30 0.65
N HIS A 300 5.99 16.08 0.17
CA HIS A 300 4.94 15.19 0.65
C HIS A 300 5.45 14.13 1.64
N ALA A 301 6.76 14.06 1.87
CA ALA A 301 7.32 13.09 2.80
C ALA A 301 7.05 13.49 4.25
N PHE A 302 6.84 12.48 5.10
CA PHE A 302 6.77 12.67 6.54
C PHE A 302 8.18 12.90 7.13
N ALA A 303 8.23 13.24 8.43
CA ALA A 303 9.48 13.45 9.15
C ALA A 303 10.48 12.29 8.99
N ARG A 304 11.78 12.59 8.97
CA ARG A 304 12.83 11.58 8.80
C ARG A 304 12.85 10.63 9.99
N THR A 305 12.66 9.34 9.74
CA THR A 305 12.68 8.31 10.77
C THR A 305 13.48 7.08 10.32
N HIS A 306 13.96 6.30 11.29
CA HIS A 306 14.82 5.14 11.05
C HIS A 306 14.07 3.86 10.63
N ILE A 307 12.81 3.97 10.20
CA ILE A 307 11.99 2.78 9.90
C ILE A 307 12.07 2.30 8.45
N GLY A 308 12.69 3.08 7.56
CA GLY A 308 12.86 2.71 6.15
C GLY A 308 13.36 1.27 5.92
N PRO A 309 14.39 0.80 6.66
CA PRO A 309 14.90 -0.56 6.53
C PRO A 309 13.84 -1.67 6.75
N TYR A 310 12.86 -1.48 7.64
CA TYR A 310 11.82 -2.49 7.88
C TYR A 310 10.95 -2.71 6.63
N PHE A 311 10.63 -1.65 5.90
CA PHE A 311 9.87 -1.75 4.65
C PHE A 311 10.69 -2.42 3.54
N LEU A 312 11.98 -2.07 3.40
CA LEU A 312 12.86 -2.71 2.41
C LEU A 312 13.05 -4.20 2.69
N PHE A 313 13.25 -4.56 3.95
CA PHE A 313 13.34 -5.95 4.38
C PHE A 313 12.04 -6.72 4.10
N PHE A 314 10.89 -6.11 4.41
CA PHE A 314 9.59 -6.71 4.13
C PHE A 314 9.32 -6.88 2.64
N ILE A 315 9.67 -5.90 1.80
CA ILE A 315 9.62 -6.02 0.34
C ILE A 315 10.50 -7.18 -0.12
N ALA A 316 11.77 -7.22 0.31
CA ALA A 316 12.73 -8.23 -0.12
C ALA A 316 12.23 -9.65 0.20
N ILE A 317 11.76 -9.89 1.43
CA ILE A 317 11.21 -11.20 1.82
C ILE A 317 9.94 -11.53 1.03
N SER A 318 9.01 -10.59 0.90
CA SER A 318 7.74 -10.83 0.21
C SER A 318 7.94 -11.15 -1.26
N VAL A 319 8.82 -10.41 -1.93
CA VAL A 319 9.19 -10.61 -3.33
C VAL A 319 9.93 -11.92 -3.51
N LEU A 320 10.96 -12.20 -2.70
CA LEU A 320 11.71 -13.45 -2.75
C LEU A 320 10.80 -14.67 -2.54
N PHE A 321 9.90 -14.59 -1.56
CA PHE A 321 8.91 -15.64 -1.30
C PHE A 321 7.95 -15.84 -2.47
N ALA A 322 7.37 -14.75 -2.99
CA ALA A 322 6.45 -14.79 -4.13
C ALA A 322 7.10 -15.40 -5.39
N PHE A 323 8.33 -14.99 -5.72
CA PHE A 323 9.07 -15.52 -6.86
C PHE A 323 9.52 -16.97 -6.65
N SER A 324 9.87 -17.35 -5.41
CA SER A 324 10.18 -18.75 -5.08
C SER A 324 8.97 -19.66 -5.29
N LEU A 325 7.79 -19.22 -4.83
CA LEU A 325 6.53 -19.93 -5.06
C LEU A 325 6.15 -19.97 -6.55
N LEU A 326 6.32 -18.87 -7.28
CA LEU A 326 6.10 -18.82 -8.73
C LEU A 326 7.02 -19.82 -9.45
N PHE A 327 8.31 -19.84 -9.12
CA PHE A 327 9.27 -20.77 -9.71
C PHE A 327 8.91 -22.22 -9.41
N TRP A 328 8.44 -22.52 -8.20
CA TRP A 328 7.96 -23.84 -7.81
C TRP A 328 6.69 -24.24 -8.57
N ARG A 329 5.75 -23.32 -8.78
CA ARG A 329 4.47 -23.55 -9.48
C ARG A 329 4.54 -23.35 -11.00
N ARG A 330 5.70 -23.00 -11.56
CA ARG A 330 5.84 -22.58 -12.98
C ARG A 330 5.29 -23.58 -14.00
N LYS A 331 5.45 -24.89 -13.76
CA LYS A 331 4.95 -25.93 -14.66
C LYS A 331 3.42 -25.95 -14.71
N ALA A 332 2.77 -25.76 -13.58
CA ALA A 332 1.31 -25.72 -13.46
C ALA A 332 0.72 -24.39 -13.97
N LEU A 333 1.51 -23.32 -14.02
CA LEU A 333 1.15 -22.01 -14.58
C LEU A 333 1.50 -21.87 -16.08
N ARG A 334 1.97 -22.92 -16.74
CA ARG A 334 2.28 -22.86 -18.18
C ARG A 334 0.99 -22.55 -18.96
N SER A 335 1.07 -21.57 -19.85
CA SER A 335 -0.05 -21.22 -20.72
C SER A 335 -0.34 -22.37 -21.69
N GLU A 336 -1.63 -22.62 -21.91
CA GLU A 336 -2.13 -23.64 -22.85
C GLU A 336 -1.93 -23.18 -24.30
N ALA A 337 -2.05 -21.88 -24.56
CA ALA A 337 -1.84 -21.25 -25.85
C ALA A 337 -0.52 -20.46 -25.90
N GLN A 338 0.08 -20.39 -27.10
CA GLN A 338 1.26 -19.57 -27.40
C GLN A 338 0.89 -18.37 -28.28
N LEU A 339 1.81 -17.40 -28.40
CA LEU A 339 1.60 -16.28 -29.31
C LEU A 339 1.81 -16.77 -30.74
N ASP A 340 0.73 -16.83 -31.52
CA ASP A 340 0.77 -17.34 -32.89
C ASP A 340 1.46 -16.37 -33.87
N SER A 341 1.47 -15.07 -33.57
CA SER A 341 2.09 -14.05 -34.43
C SER A 341 2.52 -12.81 -33.65
N ILE A 342 3.64 -12.20 -34.07
CA ILE A 342 4.14 -10.92 -33.56
C ILE A 342 3.18 -9.77 -33.93
N LEU A 343 2.51 -9.84 -35.08
CA LEU A 343 1.40 -8.95 -35.45
C LEU A 343 0.06 -9.61 -35.14
N SER A 344 -0.27 -9.67 -33.85
CA SER A 344 -1.58 -10.13 -33.35
C SER A 344 -2.12 -9.16 -32.30
N ARG A 345 -3.42 -9.26 -32.00
CA ARG A 345 -4.03 -8.46 -30.93
C ARG A 345 -3.37 -8.76 -29.59
N GLU A 346 -3.11 -10.04 -29.34
CA GLU A 346 -2.44 -10.54 -28.13
C GLU A 346 -1.02 -9.96 -27.98
N SER A 347 -0.26 -9.88 -29.08
CA SER A 347 1.06 -9.23 -29.09
C SER A 347 0.96 -7.72 -28.87
N ALA A 348 -0.06 -7.04 -29.38
CA ALA A 348 -0.28 -5.60 -29.13
C ALA A 348 -0.56 -5.31 -27.64
N PHE A 349 -1.34 -6.15 -26.97
CA PHE A 349 -1.53 -6.02 -25.51
C PHE A 349 -0.24 -6.29 -24.72
N LEU A 350 0.56 -7.28 -25.12
CA LEU A 350 1.85 -7.54 -24.48
C LEU A 350 2.81 -6.35 -24.69
N LEU A 351 2.84 -5.77 -25.90
CA LEU A 351 3.60 -4.57 -26.20
C LEU A 351 3.15 -3.38 -25.34
N ASN A 352 1.85 -3.13 -25.24
CA ASN A 352 1.29 -2.10 -24.35
C ASN A 352 1.74 -2.31 -22.88
N ASN A 353 1.75 -3.56 -22.41
CA ASN A 353 2.27 -3.91 -21.09
C ASN A 353 3.76 -3.58 -20.93
N LEU A 354 4.59 -3.95 -21.92
CA LEU A 354 6.02 -3.67 -21.91
C LEU A 354 6.30 -2.17 -21.91
N VAL A 355 5.53 -1.39 -22.65
CA VAL A 355 5.64 0.06 -22.70
C VAL A 355 5.24 0.71 -21.37
N LEU A 356 4.15 0.26 -20.75
CA LEU A 356 3.76 0.69 -19.39
C LEU A 356 4.84 0.37 -18.34
N LEU A 357 5.45 -0.82 -18.43
CA LEU A 357 6.56 -1.19 -17.56
C LEU A 357 7.83 -0.38 -17.87
N GLY A 358 8.06 -0.02 -19.13
CA GLY A 358 9.12 0.89 -19.55
C GLY A 358 8.96 2.28 -18.93
N ALA A 359 7.74 2.86 -18.97
CA ALA A 359 7.42 4.09 -18.25
C ALA A 359 7.65 3.95 -16.75
N CYS A 360 7.15 2.87 -16.14
CA CYS A 360 7.34 2.63 -14.71
C CYS A 360 8.83 2.52 -14.35
N PHE A 361 9.64 1.84 -15.16
CA PHE A 361 11.08 1.74 -14.96
C PHE A 361 11.78 3.09 -15.09
N ALA A 362 11.42 3.90 -16.08
CA ALA A 362 11.96 5.25 -16.23
C ALA A 362 11.64 6.14 -15.02
N VAL A 363 10.41 6.07 -14.52
CA VAL A 363 9.99 6.80 -13.31
C VAL A 363 10.74 6.30 -12.07
N PHE A 364 10.82 4.98 -11.88
CA PHE A 364 11.57 4.37 -10.78
C PHE A 364 13.04 4.80 -10.80
N TRP A 365 13.67 4.68 -11.96
CA TRP A 365 15.07 5.04 -12.15
C TRP A 365 15.30 6.51 -11.86
N GLY A 366 14.52 7.42 -12.46
CA GLY A 366 14.64 8.85 -12.20
C GLY A 366 14.45 9.23 -10.73
N THR A 367 13.55 8.53 -10.03
CA THR A 367 13.27 8.78 -8.60
C THR A 367 14.41 8.31 -7.69
N ILE A 368 15.05 7.18 -8.01
CA ILE A 368 16.07 6.54 -7.15
C ILE A 368 17.50 6.90 -7.53
N PHE A 369 17.72 7.37 -8.75
CA PHE A 369 19.03 7.78 -9.22
C PHE A 369 19.72 8.82 -8.30
N PRO A 370 19.01 9.85 -7.75
CA PRO A 370 19.58 10.72 -6.71
C PRO A 370 20.16 9.98 -5.51
N VAL A 371 19.44 8.97 -4.99
CA VAL A 371 19.85 8.19 -3.82
C VAL A 371 21.07 7.34 -4.14
N ILE A 372 21.11 6.73 -5.33
CA ILE A 372 22.25 5.92 -5.79
C ILE A 372 23.48 6.81 -6.00
N SER A 373 23.31 7.99 -6.62
CA SER A 373 24.41 8.95 -6.83
C SER A 373 25.01 9.41 -5.50
N GLU A 374 24.18 9.74 -4.52
CA GLU A 374 24.64 10.12 -3.19
C GLU A 374 25.39 8.97 -2.51
N ALA A 375 24.86 7.74 -2.57
CA ALA A 375 25.48 6.57 -1.95
C ALA A 375 26.83 6.16 -2.59
N VAL A 376 26.96 6.28 -3.92
CA VAL A 376 28.15 5.82 -4.66
C VAL A 376 29.20 6.92 -4.80
N ARG A 377 28.77 8.16 -5.07
CA ARG A 377 29.68 9.28 -5.39
C ARG A 377 29.77 10.32 -4.28
N GLY A 378 28.92 10.24 -3.25
CA GLY A 378 28.80 11.29 -2.22
C GLY A 378 28.16 12.58 -2.73
N VAL A 379 27.64 12.59 -3.97
CA VAL A 379 27.05 13.77 -4.61
C VAL A 379 25.55 13.60 -4.73
N LYS A 380 24.82 14.46 -4.01
CA LYS A 380 23.37 14.55 -4.12
C LYS A 380 23.01 15.34 -5.39
N ILE A 381 22.34 14.67 -6.31
CA ILE A 381 21.81 15.27 -7.53
C ILE A 381 20.28 15.38 -7.44
N THR A 382 19.69 16.23 -8.27
CA THR A 382 18.23 16.33 -8.40
C THR A 382 17.83 15.91 -9.81
N VAL A 383 16.86 15.01 -9.90
CA VAL A 383 16.21 14.64 -11.15
C VAL A 383 14.81 15.25 -11.12
N GLY A 384 14.54 16.20 -12.02
CA GLY A 384 13.28 16.94 -12.07
C GLY A 384 12.53 16.75 -13.39
N PRO A 385 11.49 17.55 -13.64
CA PRO A 385 10.62 17.46 -14.82
C PRO A 385 11.33 17.32 -16.17
N PRO A 386 12.49 17.96 -16.45
CA PRO A 386 13.15 17.79 -17.75
C PRO A 386 13.50 16.34 -18.11
N PHE A 387 13.94 15.53 -17.13
CA PHE A 387 14.23 14.11 -17.37
C PHE A 387 12.93 13.34 -17.60
N PHE A 388 11.97 13.46 -16.68
CA PHE A 388 10.75 12.67 -16.73
C PHE A 388 9.89 13.01 -17.95
N ASN A 389 9.77 14.29 -18.31
CA ASN A 389 9.01 14.71 -19.48
C ASN A 389 9.67 14.21 -20.78
N LYS A 390 11.00 14.30 -20.88
CA LYS A 390 11.74 13.82 -22.06
C LYS A 390 11.55 12.33 -22.32
N VAL A 391 11.38 11.52 -21.26
CA VAL A 391 11.23 10.07 -21.38
C VAL A 391 9.77 9.63 -21.41
N ASN A 392 8.94 10.11 -20.48
CA ASN A 392 7.57 9.61 -20.30
C ASN A 392 6.54 10.24 -21.25
N ILE A 393 6.73 11.46 -21.75
CA ILE A 393 5.78 12.04 -22.72
C ILE A 393 5.76 11.24 -24.02
N PRO A 394 6.91 10.92 -24.67
CA PRO A 394 6.91 10.07 -25.86
C PRO A 394 6.32 8.68 -25.61
N ILE A 395 6.62 8.07 -24.45
CA ILE A 395 6.04 6.79 -24.05
C ILE A 395 4.52 6.89 -23.92
N GLY A 396 4.03 7.96 -23.30
CA GLY A 396 2.60 8.22 -23.13
C GLY A 396 1.87 8.45 -24.46
N LEU A 397 2.50 9.13 -25.43
CA LEU A 397 1.93 9.34 -26.77
C LEU A 397 1.90 8.05 -27.62
N PHE A 398 2.71 7.05 -27.28
CA PHE A 398 2.72 5.76 -27.95
C PHE A 398 1.58 4.83 -27.47
N LEU A 399 1.19 4.94 -26.20
CA LEU A 399 0.14 4.13 -25.56
C LEU A 399 -1.25 4.53 -26.03
#